data_AF-A0A352SQU3-F1
#
_entry.id   AF-A0A352SQU3-F1
#
_cell.length_a   1.000
_cell.length_b   1.000
_cell.length_c   1.000
_cell.angle_alpha   90.00
_cell.angle_beta   90.00
_cell.angle_gamma   90.00
#
_symmetry.space_group_name_H-M   'P 1'
#
loop_
_entity.id
_entity.type
_entity.pdbx_description
1 polymer ?
#
loop_
_entity_poly.entity_id
_entity_poly.type
_entity_poly.pdbx_seq_one_letter_code
_entity_poly.pdbx_strand_id
1 'polypeptide(L)'
;MAGSVNKVTLVGNLGRDPEIRNTQDGAKIVQLSIATSERWKDRNTGEPRERTEWHRVVIFNENLGRVAEQYLRKGSSVYLEGQLQTRKWTD
;
A
#
# COMPACT_ATOMS: atom_id res chain seq x y z
N MET A 1 -5.18 -11.43 -26.00
CA MET A 1 -5.14 -11.81 -24.56
C MET A 1 -3.80 -11.38 -24.00
N ALA A 2 -3.77 -10.75 -22.82
CA ALA A 2 -2.51 -10.45 -22.15
C ALA A 2 -1.90 -11.76 -21.62
N GLY A 3 -0.63 -12.02 -21.94
CA GLY A 3 0.08 -13.25 -21.56
C GLY A 3 0.80 -13.20 -20.21
N SER A 4 0.55 -12.16 -19.40
CA SER A 4 1.24 -11.93 -18.13
C SER A 4 0.27 -11.60 -17.00
N VAL A 5 0.69 -11.88 -15.77
CA VAL A 5 -0.05 -11.57 -14.53
C VAL A 5 0.79 -10.63 -13.68
N ASN A 6 0.22 -9.47 -13.37
CA ASN A 6 0.72 -8.57 -12.33
C ASN A 6 -0.41 -8.39 -11.33
N LYS A 7 -0.28 -9.01 -10.16
CA LYS A 7 -1.21 -8.90 -9.04
C LYS A 7 -0.42 -8.89 -7.75
N VAL A 8 -0.71 -7.92 -6.89
CA VAL A 8 -0.21 -7.86 -5.52
C VAL A 8 -1.39 -7.83 -4.57
N THR A 9 -1.28 -8.62 -3.52
CA THR A 9 -2.26 -8.71 -2.44
C THR A 9 -1.55 -8.44 -1.12
N LEU A 10 -2.04 -7.47 -0.36
CA LEU A 10 -1.48 -7.06 0.93
C LEU A 10 -2.55 -7.07 2.01
N VAL A 11 -2.17 -7.51 3.20
CA VAL A 11 -2.91 -7.25 4.44
C VAL A 11 -1.95 -6.57 5.40
N GLY A 12 -2.28 -5.36 5.82
CA GLY A 12 -1.38 -4.55 6.63
C GLY A 12 -2.07 -3.36 7.27
N ASN A 13 -1.29 -2.45 7.83
CA ASN A 13 -1.81 -1.29 8.55
C ASN A 13 -1.30 0.02 7.95
N LEU A 14 -2.14 1.05 7.99
CA LEU A 14 -1.74 2.40 7.61
C LEU A 14 -0.70 2.98 8.59
N GLY A 15 0.46 3.40 8.11
CA GLY A 15 1.47 4.07 8.94
C GLY A 15 1.14 5.53 9.28
N ARG A 16 0.30 6.16 8.46
CA ARG A 16 -0.20 7.53 8.60
C ARG A 16 -1.59 7.66 7.98
N ASP A 17 -2.26 8.77 8.25
CA ASP A 17 -3.55 9.08 7.62
C ASP A 17 -3.40 9.14 6.08
N PRO A 18 -4.46 8.82 5.32
CA PRO A 18 -4.44 8.90 3.86
C PRO A 18 -4.06 10.30 3.35
N GLU A 19 -3.15 10.37 2.37
CA GLU A 19 -2.82 11.62 1.69
C GLU A 19 -3.67 11.78 0.43
N ILE A 20 -4.42 12.86 0.33
CA ILE A 20 -5.36 13.11 -0.78
C ILE A 20 -4.80 14.23 -1.67
N ARG A 21 -4.80 14.01 -2.98
CA ARG A 21 -4.43 15.02 -3.98
C ARG A 21 -5.52 15.10 -5.04
N ASN A 22 -5.95 16.32 -5.36
CA ASN A 22 -6.84 16.56 -6.49
C ASN A 22 -6.00 16.86 -7.74
N THR A 23 -6.31 16.21 -8.86
CA THR A 23 -5.70 16.54 -10.15
C THR A 23 -6.33 17.81 -10.73
N GLN A 24 -5.70 18.39 -11.75
CA GLN A 24 -6.21 19.56 -12.47
C GLN A 24 -7.59 19.29 -13.09
N ASP A 25 -7.84 18.05 -13.50
CA ASP A 25 -9.11 17.60 -14.08
C ASP A 25 -10.16 17.25 -13.01
N GLY A 26 -9.90 17.51 -11.72
CA GLY A 26 -10.81 17.27 -10.61
C GLY A 26 -10.85 15.83 -10.09
N ALA A 27 -10.03 14.92 -10.62
CA ALA A 27 -9.96 13.55 -10.13
C ALA A 27 -9.21 13.48 -8.78
N LYS A 28 -9.68 12.63 -7.88
CA LYS A 28 -9.04 12.38 -6.58
C LYS A 28 -8.02 11.24 -6.68
N ILE A 29 -6.81 11.49 -6.20
CA ILE A 29 -5.75 10.50 -6.01
C ILE A 29 -5.49 10.33 -4.52
N VAL A 30 -5.65 9.11 -4.01
CA VAL A 30 -5.35 8.78 -2.61
C VAL A 30 -4.05 7.99 -2.53
N GLN A 31 -3.15 8.42 -1.64
CA GLN A 31 -1.91 7.72 -1.35
C GLN A 31 -1.92 7.18 0.07
N LEU A 32 -1.60 5.89 0.19
CA LEU A 32 -1.49 5.19 1.46
C LEU A 32 -0.05 4.71 1.68
N SER A 33 0.37 4.69 2.94
CA SER A 33 1.60 4.04 3.38
C SER A 33 1.23 2.82 4.23
N ILE A 34 1.51 1.62 3.72
CA ILE A 34 1.06 0.37 4.33
C ILE A 34 2.26 -0.41 4.87
N ALA A 35 2.23 -0.73 6.15
CA ALA A 35 3.19 -1.63 6.78
C ALA A 35 2.68 -3.07 6.74
N THR A 36 3.56 -4.00 6.37
CA THR A 36 3.36 -5.45 6.58
C THR A 36 4.56 -6.00 7.34
N SER A 37 4.34 -6.80 8.38
CA SER A 37 5.43 -7.40 9.16
C SER A 37 5.46 -8.93 9.03
N GLU A 38 6.68 -9.46 9.00
CA GLU A 38 6.97 -10.89 9.02
C GLU A 38 7.78 -11.22 10.27
N ARG A 39 7.38 -12.26 10.99
CA ARG A 39 8.10 -12.78 12.16
C ARG A 39 8.59 -14.19 11.88
N TRP A 40 9.87 -14.43 12.08
CA TRP A 40 10.49 -15.75 11.88
C TRP A 40 11.58 -16.00 12.93
N LYS A 41 12.01 -17.25 13.06
CA LYS A 41 13.19 -17.59 13.88
C LYS A 41 14.42 -17.63 13.00
N ASP A 42 15.49 -16.96 13.41
CA ASP A 42 16.77 -17.04 12.72
C ASP A 42 17.32 -18.47 12.75
N ARG A 43 17.73 -18.99 11.59
CA ARG A 43 18.15 -20.40 11.48
C ARG A 43 19.48 -20.69 12.17
N ASN A 44 20.35 -19.68 12.32
CA ASN A 44 21.68 -19.83 12.89
C ASN A 44 21.67 -19.58 14.40
N THR A 45 20.91 -18.59 14.86
CA THR A 45 20.90 -18.21 16.29
C THR A 45 19.69 -18.75 17.06
N GLY A 46 18.61 -19.15 16.37
CA GLY A 46 17.36 -19.58 17.00
C GLY A 46 16.52 -18.43 17.58
N GLU A 47 16.98 -17.19 17.47
CA GLU A 47 16.33 -16.02 18.03
C GLU A 47 15.14 -15.55 17.18
N PRO A 48 14.07 -15.03 17.80
CA PRO A 48 12.97 -14.42 17.06
C PRO A 48 13.44 -13.11 16.37
N ARG A 49 13.10 -12.98 15.09
CA ARG A 49 13.32 -11.76 14.28
C ARG A 49 11.99 -11.26 13.72
N GLU A 50 11.92 -9.95 13.52
CA GLU A 50 10.81 -9.25 12.88
C GLU A 50 11.33 -8.30 11.81
N ARG A 51 10.68 -8.27 10.64
CA ARG A 51 10.95 -7.32 9.57
C ARG A 51 9.65 -6.68 9.12
N THR A 52 9.66 -5.36 9.00
CA THR A 52 8.53 -4.59 8.48
C THR A 52 8.90 -4.02 7.12
N GLU A 53 8.04 -4.26 6.14
CA GLU A 53 8.12 -3.70 4.79
C GLU A 53 7.07 -2.60 4.62
N TRP A 54 7.45 -1.53 3.92
CA TRP A 54 6.60 -0.36 3.68
C TRP A 54 6.22 -0.26 2.21
N HIS A 55 4.91 -0.22 1.97
CA HIS A 55 4.33 -0.21 0.63
C HIS A 55 3.64 1.13 0.38
N ARG A 56 4.06 1.84 -0.66
CA ARG A 56 3.33 3.01 -1.16
C ARG A 56 2.23 2.53 -2.10
N VAL A 57 0.97 2.74 -1.70
CA VAL A 57 -0.20 2.37 -2.49
C VAL A 57 -0.85 3.64 -3.02
N VAL A 58 -1.20 3.65 -4.31
CA VAL A 58 -1.85 4.78 -4.97
C VAL A 58 -3.18 4.31 -5.54
N ILE A 59 -4.27 4.94 -5.11
CA ILE A 59 -5.63 4.65 -5.55
C ILE A 59 -6.05 5.76 -6.52
N PHE A 60 -6.24 5.38 -7.79
CA PHE A 60 -6.82 6.23 -8.84
C PHE A 60 -8.33 6.01 -9.01
N ASN A 61 -8.85 4.87 -8.53
CA ASN A 61 -10.27 4.59 -8.60
C ASN A 61 -11.03 5.53 -7.64
N GLU A 62 -11.93 6.34 -8.19
CA GLU A 62 -12.63 7.37 -7.43
C GLU A 62 -13.48 6.80 -6.29
N ASN A 63 -14.20 5.70 -6.52
CA ASN A 63 -15.05 5.08 -5.50
C ASN A 63 -14.21 4.53 -4.33
N LEU A 64 -13.11 3.84 -4.64
CA LEU A 64 -12.18 3.37 -3.60
C LEU A 64 -11.48 4.55 -2.89
N GLY A 65 -11.17 5.62 -3.62
CA GLY A 65 -10.61 6.84 -3.05
C GLY A 65 -11.54 7.48 -2.03
N ARG A 66 -12.85 7.61 -2.33
CA ARG A 66 -13.86 8.13 -1.40
C ARG A 66 -13.98 7.27 -0.14
N VAL A 67 -13.98 5.94 -0.28
CA VAL A 67 -14.00 5.02 0.86
C VAL A 67 -12.73 5.18 1.71
N ALA A 68 -11.57 5.26 1.06
CA ALA A 68 -10.30 5.44 1.75
C ALA A 68 -10.27 6.76 2.54
N GLU A 69 -10.68 7.88 1.92
CA GLU A 69 -10.76 9.21 2.54
C GLU A 69 -11.73 9.26 3.71
N GLN A 70 -12.92 8.66 3.56
CA GLN A 70 -13.98 8.75 4.56
C GLN A 70 -13.71 7.86 5.79
N TYR A 71 -13.09 6.71 5.59
CA TYR A 71 -13.02 5.67 6.63
C TYR A 71 -11.61 5.33 7.08
N LEU A 72 -10.56 5.57 6.30
CA LEU A 72 -9.22 5.17 6.71
C LEU A 72 -8.51 6.28 7.50
N ARG A 73 -7.80 5.83 8.53
CA ARG A 73 -6.96 6.63 9.42
C ARG A 73 -5.70 5.85 9.78
N LYS A 74 -4.68 6.51 10.32
CA LYS A 74 -3.47 5.87 10.84
C LYS A 74 -3.84 4.66 11.71
N GLY A 75 -3.15 3.55 11.49
CA GLY A 75 -3.37 2.28 12.19
C GLY A 75 -4.48 1.40 11.61
N SER A 76 -5.32 1.90 10.69
CA SER A 76 -6.39 1.10 10.08
C SER A 76 -5.81 -0.13 9.39
N SER A 77 -6.37 -1.30 9.69
CA SER A 77 -6.02 -2.55 9.01
C SER A 77 -6.79 -2.64 7.69
N VAL A 78 -6.09 -2.99 6.61
CA VAL A 78 -6.65 -3.02 5.26
C VAL A 78 -6.19 -4.26 4.49
N TYR A 79 -7.12 -4.83 3.73
CA TYR A 79 -6.82 -5.74 2.61
C TYR A 79 -6.76 -4.91 1.32
N LEU A 80 -5.72 -5.10 0.52
CA LEU A 80 -5.52 -4.38 -0.73
C LEU A 80 -5.14 -5.37 -1.84
N GLU A 81 -5.72 -5.17 -3.02
CA GLU A 81 -5.32 -5.86 -4.24
C GLU A 81 -5.01 -4.82 -5.33
N GLY A 82 -3.91 -5.01 -6.05
CA GLY A 82 -3.45 -4.07 -7.06
C GLY A 82 -2.33 -4.62 -7.94
N GLN A 83 -1.53 -3.72 -8.49
CA GLN A 83 -0.43 -4.04 -9.40
C GLN A 83 0.84 -3.30 -8.97
N LEU A 84 2.01 -3.91 -9.18
CA LEU A 84 3.28 -3.21 -8.99
C LEU A 84 3.61 -2.35 -10.20
N GLN A 85 4.02 -1.11 -9.93
CA GLN A 85 4.52 -0.19 -10.95
C GLN A 85 5.75 0.55 -10.43
N THR A 86 6.88 0.35 -11.10
CA THR A 86 8.12 1.08 -10.83
C THR A 86 8.27 2.21 -11.83
N ARG A 87 8.32 3.45 -11.35
CA ARG A 87 8.58 4.63 -12.19
C ARG A 87 10.04 5.03 -12.11
N LYS A 88 10.65 5.37 -13.24
CA LYS A 88 11.94 6.07 -13.27
C LYS A 88 11.69 7.55 -13.05
N TRP A 89 12.53 8.18 -12.24
CA TRP A 89 12.54 9.61 -12.00
C TRP A 89 13.99 10.08 -12.06
N THR A 90 14.20 11.31 -12.54
CA THR A 90 15.50 11.98 -12.52
C THR A 90 15.54 12.85 -11.27
N ASP A 91 16.62 12.76 -10.51
CA ASP A 91 16.92 13.70 -9.41
C ASP A 91 17.08 15.13 -9.92
#